data_AF-A0A354XMV1-F1
#
_entry.id   AF-A0A354XMV1-F1
#
_cell.length_a   1.000
_cell.length_b   1.000
_cell.length_c   1.000
_cell.angle_alpha   90.00
_cell.angle_beta   90.00
_cell.angle_gamma   90.00
#
_symmetry.space_group_name_H-M   'P 1'
#
loop_
_entity.id
_entity.type
_entity.pdbx_description
1 polymer ?
#
loop_
_entity_poly.entity_id
_entity_poly.type
_entity_poly.pdbx_seq_one_letter_code
_entity_poly.pdbx_strand_id
1 'polypeptide(L)'
;ERPGKLANLPADVASQLSRIVEQEYQQTLQHPIKESDPQHFRVKDTARRLDAGTGSLGVERYYVLIEGGADHEHDDVILDIKEQVTPEAYRLMDKAQQQAWRKLFPNEGIRHAAAFHAIAEHPDAYLGWLTMNGKVFSVRERSPFKKDYPTHKLSSGKAYRKLARQWGEILAREHLRGAQALNRGKAAPFANAVCQRLEGREEQFIGVVATLAKAYADCVTQDYQVFMEHFQANDTAL
;
A
#
# COMPACT_ATOMS: atom_id res chain seq x y z
N GLU A 1 -1.66 -19.66 -21.39
CA GLU A 1 -0.65 -18.66 -20.97
C GLU A 1 -1.32 -17.65 -20.04
N ARG A 2 -0.71 -17.26 -18.91
CA ARG A 2 -1.28 -16.13 -18.15
C ARG A 2 -1.04 -14.88 -18.98
N PRO A 3 -2.06 -14.06 -19.31
CA PRO A 3 -1.82 -12.81 -20.00
C PRO A 3 -0.76 -12.01 -19.25
N GLY A 4 0.09 -11.32 -20.01
CA GLY A 4 1.18 -10.52 -19.46
C GLY A 4 0.65 -9.62 -18.35
N LYS A 5 1.29 -9.69 -17.18
CA LYS A 5 0.97 -8.85 -16.02
C LYS A 5 1.29 -7.36 -16.27
N LEU A 6 1.94 -7.07 -17.38
CA LEU A 6 2.35 -5.75 -17.82
C LEU A 6 1.83 -5.52 -19.24
N ALA A 7 1.45 -4.29 -19.52
CA ALA A 7 1.12 -3.83 -20.86
C ALA A 7 1.87 -2.53 -21.16
N ASN A 8 2.19 -2.33 -22.43
CA ASN A 8 2.77 -1.09 -22.90
C ASN A 8 1.79 0.06 -22.71
N LEU A 9 2.33 1.24 -22.42
CA LEU A 9 1.55 2.47 -22.36
C LEU A 9 1.38 3.05 -23.77
N PRO A 10 0.26 3.75 -24.05
CA PRO A 10 0.18 4.67 -25.18
C PRO A 10 1.36 5.65 -25.14
N ALA A 11 1.90 6.00 -26.31
CA ALA A 11 3.16 6.78 -26.40
C ALA A 11 3.07 8.15 -25.72
N ASP A 12 1.91 8.81 -25.82
CA ASP A 12 1.60 10.07 -25.15
C ASP A 12 1.61 9.94 -23.63
N VAL A 13 1.00 8.88 -23.10
CA VAL A 13 0.99 8.58 -21.65
C VAL A 13 2.39 8.23 -21.15
N ALA A 14 3.14 7.42 -21.91
CA ALA A 14 4.52 7.07 -21.57
C ALA A 14 5.42 8.32 -21.49
N SER A 15 5.36 9.18 -22.52
CA SER A 15 6.15 10.42 -22.56
C SER A 15 5.77 11.39 -21.44
N GLN A 16 4.46 11.52 -21.16
CA GLN A 16 3.99 12.36 -20.05
C GLN A 16 4.50 11.84 -18.70
N LEU A 17 4.37 10.53 -18.45
CA LEU A 17 4.81 9.90 -17.22
C LEU A 17 6.33 10.05 -17.02
N SER A 18 7.12 9.80 -18.06
CA SER A 18 8.57 9.98 -18.01
C SER A 18 8.95 11.41 -17.63
N ARG A 19 8.34 12.40 -18.29
CA ARG A 19 8.60 13.82 -17.99
C ARG A 19 8.28 14.17 -16.54
N ILE A 20 7.13 13.71 -16.02
CA ILE A 20 6.74 13.97 -14.62
C ILE A 20 7.75 13.35 -13.66
N VAL A 21 8.18 12.11 -13.90
CA VAL A 21 9.17 11.41 -13.05
C VAL A 21 10.51 12.14 -13.06
N GLU A 22 10.99 12.53 -14.24
CA GLU A 22 12.30 13.17 -14.39
C GLU A 22 12.34 14.61 -13.86
N GLN A 23 11.23 15.35 -13.90
CA GLN A 23 11.25 16.81 -13.67
C GLN A 23 10.48 17.27 -12.42
N GLU A 24 9.38 16.60 -12.08
CA GLU A 24 8.40 17.10 -11.10
C GLU A 24 8.39 16.24 -9.82
N TYR A 25 8.33 14.92 -9.99
CA TYR A 25 8.21 13.95 -8.89
C TYR A 25 9.31 14.11 -7.83
N GLN A 26 10.55 14.40 -8.23
CA GLN A 26 11.67 14.54 -7.29
C GLN A 26 11.42 15.61 -6.20
N GLN A 27 10.62 16.64 -6.53
CA GLN A 27 10.26 17.72 -5.60
C GLN A 27 9.27 17.27 -4.51
N THR A 28 8.67 16.09 -4.67
CA THR A 28 7.68 15.53 -3.74
C THR A 28 8.30 14.62 -2.68
N LEU A 29 9.59 14.29 -2.84
CA LEU A 29 10.34 13.47 -1.89
C LEU A 29 10.62 14.25 -0.60
N GLN A 30 10.54 13.58 0.54
CA GLN A 30 10.85 14.22 1.83
C GLN A 30 12.33 14.60 1.94
N HIS A 31 13.21 13.78 1.37
CA HIS A 31 14.63 13.99 1.35
C HIS A 31 15.14 13.87 -0.08
N PRO A 32 15.98 14.83 -0.56
CA PRO A 32 16.63 14.67 -1.84
C PRO A 32 17.45 13.39 -1.86
N ILE A 33 17.29 12.59 -2.91
CA ILE A 33 18.15 11.45 -3.15
C ILE A 33 19.51 11.99 -3.61
N LYS A 34 20.54 11.75 -2.80
CA LYS A 34 21.90 12.27 -3.02
C LYS A 34 22.73 11.20 -3.72
N GLU A 35 22.45 11.00 -5.00
CA GLU A 35 23.29 10.16 -5.84
C GLU A 35 24.36 10.99 -6.54
N SER A 36 25.50 10.37 -6.81
CA SER A 36 26.61 10.98 -7.55
C SER A 36 26.28 11.18 -9.03
N ASP A 37 25.33 10.40 -9.56
CA ASP A 37 24.94 10.43 -10.97
C ASP A 37 23.87 11.51 -11.24
N PRO A 38 24.16 12.53 -12.08
CA PRO A 38 23.17 13.52 -12.50
C PRO A 38 22.03 12.94 -13.36
N GLN A 39 22.16 11.69 -13.85
CA GLN A 39 21.12 10.98 -14.59
C GLN A 39 20.24 10.11 -13.70
N HIS A 40 20.50 10.06 -12.39
CA HIS A 40 19.60 9.41 -11.44
C HIS A 40 18.18 9.97 -11.61
N PHE A 41 17.19 9.09 -11.77
CA PHE A 41 15.80 9.35 -12.25
C PHE A 41 15.54 9.37 -13.76
N ARG A 42 16.54 9.30 -14.64
CA ARG A 42 16.29 9.13 -16.08
C ARG A 42 15.44 7.89 -16.30
N VAL A 43 14.32 8.04 -16.98
CA VAL A 43 13.40 6.93 -17.24
C VAL A 43 13.93 6.09 -18.39
N LYS A 44 14.14 4.80 -18.11
CA LYS A 44 14.57 3.80 -19.09
C LYS A 44 13.39 3.12 -19.77
N ASP A 45 12.34 2.82 -19.00
CA ASP A 45 11.14 2.16 -19.52
C ASP A 45 9.92 2.39 -18.64
N THR A 46 8.73 2.19 -19.19
CA THR A 46 7.45 2.34 -18.51
C THR A 46 6.48 1.22 -18.87
N ALA A 47 5.70 0.77 -17.90
CA ALA A 47 4.68 -0.25 -18.13
C ALA A 47 3.43 -0.01 -17.29
N ARG A 48 2.26 -0.32 -17.83
CA ARG A 48 1.03 -0.45 -17.06
C ARG A 48 1.01 -1.80 -16.36
N ARG A 49 0.72 -1.81 -15.05
CA ARG A 49 0.47 -3.04 -14.30
C ARG A 49 -1.01 -3.43 -14.42
N LEU A 50 -1.27 -4.58 -15.06
CA LEU A 50 -2.61 -5.15 -15.21
C LEU A 50 -3.02 -6.02 -14.01
N ASP A 51 -4.31 -6.19 -13.72
CA ASP A 51 -4.81 -7.18 -12.76
C ASP A 51 -4.08 -7.21 -11.39
N ALA A 52 -3.81 -6.01 -10.84
CA ALA A 52 -3.06 -5.87 -9.60
C ALA A 52 -3.98 -5.94 -8.35
N GLY A 53 -4.32 -7.15 -7.92
CA GLY A 53 -5.00 -7.41 -6.64
C GLY A 53 -6.53 -7.40 -6.72
N THR A 54 -7.17 -8.18 -5.85
CA THR A 54 -8.63 -8.37 -5.82
C THR A 54 -9.39 -7.14 -5.30
N GLY A 55 -8.80 -6.38 -4.37
CA GLY A 55 -9.37 -5.14 -3.81
C GLY A 55 -8.94 -3.85 -4.52
N SER A 56 -8.34 -3.93 -5.71
CA SER A 56 -7.82 -2.78 -6.47
C SER A 56 -8.20 -2.85 -7.95
N LEU A 57 -9.27 -3.59 -8.27
CA LEU A 57 -9.89 -3.54 -9.59
C LEU A 57 -10.35 -2.09 -9.87
N GLY A 58 -9.80 -1.48 -10.93
CA GLY A 58 -10.18 -0.14 -11.37
C GLY A 58 -9.24 1.00 -10.99
N VAL A 59 -8.19 0.77 -10.19
CA VAL A 59 -7.16 1.80 -9.94
C VAL A 59 -5.97 1.65 -10.88
N GLU A 60 -5.49 2.78 -11.39
CA GLU A 60 -4.32 2.80 -12.27
C GLU A 60 -3.03 2.50 -11.51
N ARG A 61 -2.13 1.76 -12.16
CA ARG A 61 -0.84 1.42 -11.62
C ARG A 61 0.19 1.28 -12.72
N TYR A 62 1.33 1.92 -12.52
CA TYR A 62 2.44 1.98 -13.46
C TYR A 62 3.71 1.48 -12.77
N TYR A 63 4.57 0.84 -13.56
CA TYR A 63 5.96 0.61 -13.20
C TYR A 63 6.84 1.48 -14.09
N VAL A 64 7.81 2.15 -13.49
CA VAL A 64 8.77 3.00 -14.19
C VAL A 64 10.16 2.54 -13.78
N LEU A 65 10.97 2.15 -14.77
CA LEU A 65 12.37 1.82 -14.58
C LEU A 65 13.17 3.11 -14.68
N ILE A 66 13.91 3.46 -13.64
CA ILE A 66 14.80 4.62 -13.63
C ILE A 66 16.26 4.18 -13.50
N GLU A 67 17.15 5.01 -14.01
CA GLU A 67 18.60 4.90 -13.74
C GLU A 67 18.88 4.91 -12.24
N GLY A 68 19.57 3.87 -11.78
CA GLY A 68 19.95 3.70 -10.38
C GLY A 68 21.32 4.27 -10.01
N GLY A 69 22.21 4.44 -10.99
CA GLY A 69 23.56 4.95 -10.80
C GLY A 69 24.48 4.50 -11.95
N ALA A 70 25.78 4.81 -11.84
CA ALA A 70 26.78 4.45 -12.86
C ALA A 70 27.74 3.33 -12.40
N ASP A 71 27.61 2.86 -11.17
CA ASP A 71 28.64 2.04 -10.52
C ASP A 71 28.40 0.52 -10.68
N HIS A 72 27.15 0.06 -10.90
CA HIS A 72 26.81 -1.36 -10.97
C HIS A 72 25.75 -1.68 -12.03
N GLU A 73 25.89 -2.77 -12.80
CA GLU A 73 24.93 -3.20 -13.86
C GLU A 73 23.50 -3.51 -13.38
N HIS A 74 23.24 -3.47 -12.07
CA HIS A 74 21.96 -3.84 -11.43
C HIS A 74 21.47 -2.81 -10.39
N ASP A 75 21.91 -1.56 -10.50
CA ASP A 75 21.48 -0.50 -9.60
C ASP A 75 20.11 0.09 -9.95
N ASP A 76 19.61 -0.14 -11.18
CA ASP A 76 18.32 0.35 -11.64
C ASP A 76 17.16 0.09 -10.70
N VAL A 77 16.34 1.14 -10.55
CA VAL A 77 15.24 1.15 -9.59
C VAL A 77 13.91 1.06 -10.33
N ILE A 78 13.03 0.20 -9.83
CA ILE A 78 11.65 0.12 -10.31
C ILE A 78 10.75 0.91 -9.36
N LEU A 79 10.20 2.01 -9.85
CA LEU A 79 9.17 2.77 -9.16
C LEU A 79 7.79 2.13 -9.36
N ASP A 80 7.09 1.89 -8.26
CA ASP A 80 5.69 1.47 -8.17
C ASP A 80 4.79 2.69 -7.99
N ILE A 81 4.13 3.10 -9.07
CA ILE A 81 3.29 4.29 -9.12
C ILE A 81 1.84 3.84 -9.10
N LYS A 82 1.12 4.12 -8.01
CA LYS A 82 -0.24 3.60 -7.79
C LYS A 82 -1.23 4.74 -7.52
N GLU A 83 -2.35 4.75 -8.24
CA GLU A 83 -3.43 5.70 -8.05
C GLU A 83 -3.95 5.64 -6.60
N GLN A 84 -4.10 6.82 -6.00
CA GLN A 84 -4.60 6.98 -4.64
C GLN A 84 -5.97 7.64 -4.66
N VAL A 85 -6.90 7.01 -3.96
CA VAL A 85 -8.27 7.50 -3.77
C VAL A 85 -8.52 7.75 -2.28
N THR A 86 -9.57 8.53 -1.99
CA THR A 86 -10.01 8.75 -0.62
C THR A 86 -10.30 7.41 0.07
N PRO A 87 -9.90 7.22 1.33
CA PRO A 87 -10.21 5.99 2.05
C PRO A 87 -11.73 5.83 2.21
N GLU A 88 -12.22 4.59 2.32
CA GLU A 88 -13.66 4.33 2.44
C GLU A 88 -14.31 5.06 3.63
N ALA A 89 -13.58 5.21 4.74
CA ALA A 89 -14.04 5.98 5.89
C ALA A 89 -14.40 7.43 5.55
N TYR A 90 -13.77 8.03 4.53
CA TYR A 90 -14.09 9.38 4.06
C TYR A 90 -15.54 9.50 3.56
N ARG A 91 -16.10 8.45 2.95
CA ARG A 91 -17.49 8.43 2.49
C ARG A 91 -18.50 8.44 3.64
N LEU A 92 -18.07 7.99 4.81
CA LEU A 92 -18.89 7.95 6.03
C LEU A 92 -18.73 9.21 6.88
N MET A 93 -17.85 10.15 6.50
CA MET A 93 -17.63 11.41 7.21
C MET A 93 -18.70 12.44 6.84
N ASP A 94 -19.09 13.25 7.83
CA ASP A 94 -19.90 14.45 7.60
C ASP A 94 -19.11 15.55 6.87
N LYS A 95 -19.80 16.63 6.45
CA LYS A 95 -19.18 17.73 5.69
C LYS A 95 -18.03 18.42 6.44
N ALA A 96 -18.16 18.59 7.76
CA ALA A 96 -17.15 19.26 8.57
C ALA A 96 -15.90 18.39 8.70
N GLN A 97 -16.08 17.08 8.91
CA GLN A 97 -15.02 16.08 8.94
C GLN A 97 -14.31 15.99 7.59
N GLN A 98 -15.05 15.98 6.48
CA GLN A 98 -14.47 16.00 5.13
C GLN A 98 -13.66 17.27 4.85
N GLN A 99 -14.11 18.42 5.34
CA GLN A 99 -13.37 19.69 5.22
C GLN A 99 -12.08 19.66 6.06
N ALA A 100 -12.15 19.16 7.30
CA ALA A 100 -10.98 18.98 8.15
C ALA A 100 -9.97 18.01 7.52
N TRP A 101 -10.44 16.90 6.95
CA TRP A 101 -9.62 15.93 6.23
C TRP A 101 -8.86 16.57 5.07
N ARG A 102 -9.55 17.30 4.18
CA ARG A 102 -8.93 17.98 3.03
C ARG A 102 -7.93 19.06 3.44
N LYS A 103 -8.14 19.68 4.61
CA LYS A 103 -7.19 20.66 5.16
C LYS A 103 -5.91 19.99 5.66
N LEU A 104 -6.01 18.81 6.26
CA LEU A 104 -4.86 18.02 6.73
C LEU A 104 -4.12 17.36 5.57
N PHE A 105 -4.87 16.87 4.58
CA PHE A 105 -4.36 16.14 3.44
C PHE A 105 -4.91 16.76 2.15
N PRO A 106 -4.17 17.71 1.54
CA PRO A 106 -4.61 18.39 0.32
C PRO A 106 -4.88 17.45 -0.85
N ASN A 107 -4.16 16.32 -0.91
CA ASN A 107 -4.43 15.24 -1.83
C ASN A 107 -4.05 13.88 -1.22
N GLU A 108 -4.50 12.79 -1.86
CA GLU A 108 -4.35 11.43 -1.35
C GLU A 108 -2.91 10.88 -1.46
N GLY A 109 -2.09 11.43 -2.36
CA GLY A 109 -0.66 11.12 -2.48
C GLY A 109 0.15 11.65 -1.31
N ILE A 110 -0.10 12.91 -0.91
CA ILE A 110 0.48 13.53 0.29
C ILE A 110 0.09 12.73 1.54
N ARG A 111 -1.19 12.35 1.67
CA ARG A 111 -1.66 11.50 2.77
C ARG A 111 -0.89 10.18 2.81
N HIS A 112 -0.78 9.52 1.67
CA HIS A 112 -0.09 8.24 1.56
C HIS A 112 1.38 8.37 1.98
N ALA A 113 2.12 9.34 1.42
CA ALA A 113 3.51 9.58 1.76
C ALA A 113 3.69 9.89 3.25
N ALA A 114 2.87 10.80 3.81
CA ALA A 114 2.93 11.14 5.23
C ALA A 114 2.68 9.91 6.15
N ALA A 115 1.72 9.05 5.79
CA ALA A 115 1.45 7.85 6.56
C ALA A 115 2.62 6.84 6.52
N PHE A 116 3.19 6.60 5.34
CA PHE A 116 4.30 5.65 5.19
C PHE A 116 5.60 6.14 5.84
N HIS A 117 5.87 7.46 5.80
CA HIS A 117 6.96 8.05 6.57
C HIS A 117 6.74 7.92 8.07
N ALA A 118 5.50 8.09 8.53
CA ALA A 118 5.19 8.02 9.95
C ALA A 118 5.38 6.61 10.54
N ILE A 119 4.96 5.55 9.85
CA ILE A 119 4.96 4.19 10.43
C ILE A 119 6.31 3.47 10.31
N ALA A 120 7.15 3.87 9.35
CA ALA A 120 8.45 3.24 9.10
C ALA A 120 9.56 3.82 9.99
N GLU A 121 10.54 2.98 10.34
CA GLU A 121 11.79 3.45 10.97
C GLU A 121 12.75 4.01 9.94
N HIS A 122 12.82 3.30 8.81
CA HIS A 122 13.61 3.64 7.64
C HIS A 122 12.63 3.64 6.46
N PRO A 123 11.92 4.75 6.24
CA PRO A 123 11.03 4.86 5.09
C PRO A 123 11.83 4.76 3.79
N ASP A 124 11.17 4.21 2.78
CA ASP A 124 11.66 4.15 1.41
C ASP A 124 12.08 5.55 0.92
N ALA A 125 13.29 5.67 0.36
CA ALA A 125 13.84 6.93 -0.11
C ALA A 125 13.07 7.48 -1.33
N TYR A 126 12.42 6.60 -2.09
CA TYR A 126 11.57 6.92 -3.24
C TYR A 126 10.10 7.11 -2.84
N LEU A 127 9.82 7.27 -1.55
CA LEU A 127 8.46 7.55 -1.10
C LEU A 127 8.08 8.99 -1.44
N GLY A 128 7.20 9.13 -2.43
CA GLY A 128 6.67 10.42 -2.86
C GLY A 128 5.31 10.29 -3.53
N TRP A 129 4.95 11.27 -4.35
CA TRP A 129 3.68 11.29 -5.04
C TRP A 129 3.77 12.08 -6.35
N LEU A 130 2.81 11.90 -7.24
CA LEU A 130 2.71 12.69 -8.46
C LEU A 130 1.26 12.88 -8.87
N THR A 131 1.02 13.80 -9.79
CA THR A 131 -0.28 14.00 -10.42
C THR A 131 -0.19 13.84 -11.92
N MET A 132 -1.12 13.10 -12.51
CA MET A 132 -1.18 12.89 -13.95
C MET A 132 -2.66 12.78 -14.37
N ASN A 133 -3.06 13.53 -15.39
CA ASN A 133 -4.42 13.49 -15.96
C ASN A 133 -5.54 13.66 -14.91
N GLY A 134 -5.36 14.59 -13.98
CA GLY A 134 -6.33 14.89 -12.92
C GLY A 134 -6.38 13.85 -11.79
N LYS A 135 -5.55 12.80 -11.86
CA LYS A 135 -5.42 11.77 -10.82
C LYS A 135 -4.17 11.97 -9.99
N VAL A 136 -4.19 11.42 -8.78
CA VAL A 136 -3.11 11.50 -7.80
C VAL A 136 -2.55 10.10 -7.59
N PHE A 137 -1.22 9.98 -7.58
CA PHE A 137 -0.52 8.72 -7.45
C PHE A 137 0.49 8.77 -6.31
N SER A 138 0.63 7.67 -5.58
CA SER A 138 1.78 7.44 -4.70
C SER A 138 2.92 6.85 -5.52
N VAL A 139 4.16 7.19 -5.18
CA VAL A 139 5.37 6.58 -5.74
C VAL A 139 6.15 5.91 -4.61
N ARG A 140 6.70 4.73 -4.90
CA ARG A 140 7.53 3.92 -4.00
C ARG A 140 8.53 3.11 -4.81
N GLU A 141 9.62 2.69 -4.21
CA GLU A 141 10.44 1.62 -4.75
C GLU A 141 9.74 0.27 -4.63
N ARG A 142 9.83 -0.52 -5.70
CA ARG A 142 9.54 -1.94 -5.65
C ARG A 142 10.79 -2.70 -5.19
N SER A 143 10.88 -2.95 -3.88
CA SER A 143 12.01 -3.69 -3.30
C SER A 143 12.29 -5.03 -4.02
N PRO A 144 13.54 -5.31 -4.42
CA PRO A 144 13.93 -6.58 -5.02
C PRO A 144 13.84 -7.76 -4.03
N PHE A 145 13.83 -7.47 -2.73
CA PHE A 145 13.76 -8.47 -1.66
C PHE A 145 12.33 -8.76 -1.19
N LYS A 146 11.31 -8.20 -1.86
CA LYS A 146 9.91 -8.38 -1.47
C LYS A 146 9.51 -9.86 -1.55
N LYS A 147 9.19 -10.47 -0.40
CA LYS A 147 8.77 -11.86 -0.28
C LYS A 147 7.59 -12.01 0.67
N ASP A 148 6.62 -12.84 0.30
CA ASP A 148 5.50 -13.16 1.18
C ASP A 148 5.96 -14.07 2.33
N TYR A 149 5.31 -13.92 3.48
CA TYR A 149 5.54 -14.84 4.59
C TYR A 149 5.04 -16.24 4.18
N PRO A 150 5.84 -17.30 4.34
CA PRO A 150 5.47 -18.64 3.89
C PRO A 150 4.46 -19.28 4.85
N THR A 151 3.19 -18.88 4.73
CA THR A 151 2.09 -19.32 5.63
C THR A 151 1.90 -20.83 5.66
N HIS A 152 2.18 -21.54 4.56
CA HIS A 152 2.18 -23.01 4.50
C HIS A 152 3.19 -23.68 5.45
N LYS A 153 4.19 -22.94 5.95
CA LYS A 153 5.15 -23.42 6.97
C LYS A 153 4.63 -23.30 8.39
N LEU A 154 3.46 -22.70 8.61
CA LEU A 154 2.81 -22.61 9.92
C LEU A 154 2.08 -23.91 10.24
N SER A 155 2.86 -24.94 10.63
CA SER A 155 2.35 -26.29 10.85
C SER A 155 1.80 -26.57 12.26
N SER A 156 1.83 -25.58 13.17
CA SER A 156 1.34 -25.78 14.54
C SER A 156 0.75 -24.51 15.14
N GLY A 157 -0.18 -24.68 16.09
CA GLY A 157 -0.75 -23.58 16.85
C GLY A 157 0.29 -22.77 17.64
N LYS A 158 1.40 -23.40 18.06
CA LYS A 158 2.52 -22.69 18.72
C LYS A 158 3.23 -21.74 17.76
N ALA A 159 3.53 -22.19 16.54
CA ALA A 159 4.15 -21.36 15.51
C ALA A 159 3.21 -20.18 15.15
N TYR A 160 1.92 -20.45 14.99
CA TYR A 160 0.92 -19.42 14.70
C TYR A 160 0.82 -18.36 15.80
N ARG A 161 0.72 -18.78 17.08
CA ARG A 161 0.69 -17.85 18.22
C ARG A 161 1.96 -17.00 18.33
N LYS A 162 3.12 -17.58 18.00
CA LYS A 162 4.38 -16.83 17.98
C LYS A 162 4.35 -15.74 16.89
N LEU A 163 3.94 -16.10 15.68
CA LEU A 163 3.80 -15.13 14.58
C LEU A 163 2.81 -14.02 14.93
N ALA A 164 1.62 -14.38 15.41
CA ALA A 164 0.57 -13.42 15.78
C ALA A 164 1.06 -12.43 16.84
N ARG A 165 1.82 -12.88 17.85
CA ARG A 165 2.43 -12.00 18.84
C ARG A 165 3.40 -11.01 18.21
N GLN A 166 4.33 -11.48 17.37
CA GLN A 166 5.32 -10.63 16.72
C GLN A 166 4.66 -9.59 15.81
N TRP A 167 3.64 -9.98 15.05
CA TRP A 167 2.87 -9.06 14.21
C TRP A 167 2.08 -8.05 15.04
N GLY A 168 1.50 -8.47 16.17
CA GLY A 168 0.84 -7.57 17.11
C GLY A 168 1.81 -6.52 17.67
N GLU A 169 3.02 -6.91 18.03
CA GLU A 169 4.08 -5.99 18.52
C GLU A 169 4.51 -5.00 17.43
N ILE A 170 4.68 -5.46 16.19
CA ILE A 170 5.02 -4.61 15.04
C ILE A 170 3.88 -3.61 14.77
N LEU A 171 2.64 -4.09 14.69
CA LEU A 171 1.45 -3.26 14.44
C LEU A 171 1.27 -2.21 15.55
N ALA A 172 1.44 -2.60 16.83
CA ALA A 172 1.39 -1.67 17.94
C ALA A 172 2.46 -0.58 17.81
N ARG A 173 3.69 -0.93 17.43
CA ARG A 173 4.77 0.03 17.18
C ARG A 173 4.44 0.99 16.04
N GLU A 174 3.91 0.49 14.92
CA GLU A 174 3.49 1.32 13.79
C GLU A 174 2.38 2.30 14.18
N HIS A 175 1.38 1.85 14.94
CA HIS A 175 0.34 2.72 15.48
C HIS A 175 0.88 3.81 16.41
N LEU A 176 1.83 3.47 17.29
CA LEU A 176 2.48 4.45 18.16
C LEU A 176 3.24 5.51 17.35
N ARG A 177 3.97 5.11 16.31
CA ARG A 177 4.68 6.07 15.44
C ARG A 177 3.71 6.94 14.63
N GLY A 178 2.64 6.36 14.08
CA GLY A 178 1.57 7.10 13.43
C GLY A 178 0.93 8.13 14.37
N ALA A 179 0.62 7.72 15.61
CA ALA A 179 0.09 8.61 16.63
C ALA A 179 1.07 9.72 17.00
N GLN A 180 2.37 9.41 17.11
CA GLN A 180 3.43 10.37 17.36
C GLN A 180 3.48 11.45 16.27
N ALA A 181 3.44 11.04 14.99
CA ALA A 181 3.46 11.95 13.85
C ALA A 181 2.23 12.88 13.84
N LEU A 182 1.04 12.36 14.16
CA LEU A 182 -0.19 13.15 14.20
C LEU A 182 -0.30 14.07 15.42
N ASN A 183 0.35 13.73 16.54
CA ASN A 183 0.18 14.41 17.82
C ASN A 183 1.47 15.09 18.32
N ARG A 184 2.21 15.75 17.42
CA ARG A 184 3.40 16.57 17.75
C ARG A 184 4.41 15.83 18.64
N GLY A 185 4.72 14.59 18.30
CA GLY A 185 5.68 13.79 19.05
C GLY A 185 5.09 12.98 20.21
N LYS A 186 3.77 12.98 20.43
CA LYS A 186 3.14 12.30 21.58
C LYS A 186 2.30 11.09 21.17
N ALA A 187 2.80 9.88 21.40
CA ALA A 187 2.03 8.65 21.18
C ALA A 187 1.13 8.26 22.38
N ALA A 188 1.48 8.71 23.60
CA ALA A 188 0.82 8.28 24.83
C ALA A 188 -0.71 8.51 24.87
N PRO A 189 -1.27 9.64 24.38
CA PRO A 189 -2.72 9.84 24.37
C PRO A 189 -3.46 8.76 23.57
N PHE A 190 -2.92 8.37 22.42
CA PHE A 190 -3.48 7.29 21.60
C PHE A 190 -3.37 5.95 22.33
N ALA A 191 -2.20 5.61 22.84
CA ALA A 191 -1.96 4.35 23.55
C ALA A 191 -2.91 4.21 24.76
N ASN A 192 -3.00 5.26 25.58
CA ASN A 192 -3.87 5.28 26.76
C ASN A 192 -5.35 5.15 26.37
N ALA A 193 -5.79 5.83 25.30
CA ALA A 193 -7.16 5.71 24.81
C ALA A 193 -7.47 4.28 24.34
N VAL A 194 -6.55 3.61 23.65
CA VAL A 194 -6.71 2.21 23.26
C VAL A 194 -6.78 1.30 24.48
N CYS A 195 -5.84 1.43 25.43
CA CYS A 195 -5.82 0.62 26.65
C CYS A 195 -7.11 0.79 27.47
N GLN A 196 -7.56 2.03 27.70
CA GLN A 196 -8.79 2.32 28.44
C GLN A 196 -10.04 1.74 27.74
N ARG A 197 -10.03 1.64 26.42
CA ARG A 197 -11.12 1.02 25.66
C ARG A 197 -11.14 -0.50 25.76
N LEU A 198 -10.02 -1.13 26.13
CA LEU A 198 -9.88 -2.58 26.22
C LEU A 198 -9.87 -3.10 27.66
N GLU A 199 -9.47 -2.28 28.63
CA GLU A 199 -9.36 -2.65 30.04
C GLU A 199 -10.68 -3.26 30.55
N GLY A 200 -10.61 -4.49 31.04
CA GLY A 200 -11.75 -5.27 31.54
C GLY A 200 -12.70 -5.80 30.45
N ARG A 201 -12.35 -5.65 29.17
CA ARG A 201 -13.13 -6.03 27.98
C ARG A 201 -12.32 -6.87 26.99
N GLU A 202 -11.17 -7.40 27.40
CA GLU A 202 -10.24 -8.13 26.55
C GLU A 202 -10.91 -9.38 25.95
N GLU A 203 -11.59 -10.17 26.77
CA GLU A 203 -12.33 -11.37 26.31
C GLU A 203 -13.46 -11.01 25.34
N GLN A 204 -14.16 -9.89 25.57
CA GLN A 204 -15.21 -9.42 24.67
C GLN A 204 -14.63 -9.00 23.31
N PHE A 205 -13.50 -8.28 23.33
CA PHE A 205 -12.80 -7.88 22.13
C PHE A 205 -12.30 -9.10 21.34
N ILE A 206 -11.71 -10.09 22.01
CA ILE A 206 -11.32 -11.37 21.42
C ILE A 206 -12.53 -12.05 20.78
N GLY A 207 -13.66 -12.11 21.49
CA GLY A 207 -14.91 -12.67 21.00
C GLY A 207 -15.41 -12.00 19.71
N VAL A 208 -15.39 -10.67 19.65
CA VAL A 208 -15.79 -9.90 18.46
C VAL A 208 -14.88 -10.20 17.27
N VAL A 209 -13.56 -10.13 17.46
CA VAL A 209 -12.58 -10.37 16.39
C VAL A 209 -12.66 -11.81 15.89
N ALA A 210 -12.76 -12.79 16.78
CA ALA A 210 -12.88 -14.20 16.43
C ALA A 210 -14.18 -14.51 15.68
N THR A 211 -15.29 -13.93 16.13
CA THR A 211 -16.61 -14.09 15.48
C THR A 211 -16.58 -13.53 14.06
N LEU A 212 -16.04 -12.31 13.89
CA LEU A 212 -15.88 -11.69 12.56
C LEU A 212 -15.00 -12.55 11.65
N ALA A 213 -13.84 -13.00 12.15
CA ALA A 213 -12.91 -13.80 11.37
C ALA A 213 -13.53 -15.13 10.92
N LYS A 214 -14.27 -15.81 11.80
CA LYS A 214 -14.95 -17.07 11.47
C LYS A 214 -16.09 -16.85 10.47
N ALA A 215 -16.96 -15.88 10.73
CA ALA A 215 -18.07 -15.57 9.82
C ALA A 215 -17.57 -15.18 8.41
N TYR A 216 -16.47 -14.43 8.33
CA TYR A 216 -15.87 -14.09 7.05
C TYR A 216 -15.26 -15.31 6.34
N ALA A 217 -14.60 -16.21 7.09
CA ALA A 217 -14.08 -17.47 6.53
C ALA A 217 -15.20 -18.37 5.99
N ASP A 218 -16.32 -18.46 6.72
CA ASP A 218 -17.51 -19.20 6.29
C ASP A 218 -18.09 -18.59 5.00
N CYS A 219 -18.20 -17.26 4.93
CA CYS A 219 -18.66 -16.53 3.75
C CYS A 219 -17.78 -16.81 2.53
N VAL A 220 -16.46 -16.63 2.64
CA VAL A 220 -15.51 -16.86 1.53
C VAL A 220 -15.54 -18.33 1.06
N THR A 221 -15.73 -19.27 2.00
CA THR A 221 -15.85 -20.70 1.67
C THR A 221 -17.12 -20.96 0.87
N GLN A 222 -18.25 -20.40 1.30
CA GLN A 222 -19.52 -20.52 0.61
C GLN A 222 -19.46 -19.88 -0.79
N ASP A 223 -18.90 -18.67 -0.90
CA ASP A 223 -18.76 -17.97 -2.18
C ASP A 223 -17.91 -18.78 -3.17
N TYR A 224 -16.83 -19.40 -2.69
CA TYR A 224 -15.99 -20.27 -3.51
C TYR A 224 -16.73 -21.52 -3.98
N GLN A 225 -17.54 -22.14 -3.12
CA GLN A 225 -18.37 -23.28 -3.51
C GLN A 225 -19.38 -22.90 -4.59
N VAL A 226 -20.11 -21.79 -4.40
CA VAL A 226 -21.07 -21.27 -5.40
C VAL A 226 -20.37 -20.96 -6.72
N PHE A 227 -19.18 -20.34 -6.67
CA PHE A 227 -18.37 -20.09 -7.86
C PHE A 227 -18.02 -21.39 -8.60
N MET A 228 -17.54 -22.40 -7.88
CA MET A 228 -17.15 -23.69 -8.47
C MET A 228 -18.33 -24.44 -9.08
N GLU A 229 -19.48 -24.45 -8.40
CA GLU A 229 -20.72 -25.05 -8.91
C GLU A 229 -21.15 -24.40 -10.23
N HIS A 230 -21.15 -23.06 -10.28
CA HIS A 230 -21.51 -22.32 -11.49
C HIS A 230 -20.48 -22.51 -12.61
N PHE A 231 -19.18 -22.49 -12.27
CA PHE A 231 -18.10 -22.70 -13.23
C PHE A 231 -18.22 -24.08 -13.87
N GLN A 232 -18.38 -25.14 -13.08
CA GLN A 232 -18.51 -26.52 -13.56
C GLN A 232 -19.76 -26.74 -14.43
N ALA A 233 -20.90 -26.15 -14.04
CA ALA A 233 -22.14 -26.23 -14.80
C ALA A 233 -22.04 -25.57 -16.20
N ASN A 234 -21.25 -24.50 -16.32
CA ASN A 234 -21.05 -23.81 -17.59
C ASN A 234 -19.91 -24.40 -18.44
N ASP A 235 -18.93 -25.06 -17.81
CA ASP A 235 -17.83 -25.75 -18.53
C ASP A 235 -18.31 -27.08 -19.15
N THR A 236 -19.41 -27.66 -18.65
CA THR A 236 -20.06 -28.84 -19.26
C THR A 236 -21.05 -28.49 -20.39
N ALA A 237 -21.30 -27.21 -20.64
CA ALA A 237 -22.20 -26.71 -21.68
C ALA A 237 -21.49 -26.26 -22.97
N LEU A 238 -20.16 -26.44 -23.05
CA LEU A 238 -19.29 -26.22 -24.21
C LEU A 238 -18.70 -27.54 -24.70
#